data_AF-B8EKV9-F1
#
_entry.id   AF-B8EKV9-F1
#
_cell.length_a   1.000
_cell.length_b   1.000
_cell.length_c   1.000
_cell.angle_alpha   90.00
_cell.angle_beta   90.00
_cell.angle_gamma   90.00
#
_symmetry.space_group_name_H-M   'P 1'
#
loop_
_entity.id
_entity.type
_entity.pdbx_description
1 polymer ?
#
loop_
_entity_poly.entity_id
_entity_poly.type
_entity_poly.pdbx_seq_one_letter_code
_entity_poly.pdbx_strand_id
1 'polypeptide(L)'
;MPNDTVPAAAKGLPNSDINPPSGLAETASGLAVVRSKDFRALRPSVLSGEELAKFLKDLDAYVAADQQEEHLDRTVSPRRPREEYVAARLRIRGLRRVLNKPLKKIRAAKSTTIDDILFKASLAEIVDNYECWGSTTLGHSIVNDLLSAACEWRA
;
A
#
# COMPACT_ATOMS: atom_id res chain seq x y z
N MET A 1 28.01 -45.81 -17.56
CA MET A 1 26.71 -45.18 -17.85
C MET A 1 26.91 -43.67 -17.89
N PRO A 2 26.13 -42.97 -18.71
CA PRO A 2 26.56 -41.86 -19.56
C PRO A 2 26.49 -40.49 -18.86
N ASN A 3 27.23 -39.51 -19.37
CA ASN A 3 26.86 -38.10 -19.26
C ASN A 3 26.90 -37.51 -20.67
N ASP A 4 25.82 -37.73 -21.41
CA ASP A 4 25.55 -36.99 -22.64
C ASP A 4 25.27 -35.54 -22.26
N THR A 5 26.25 -34.67 -22.54
CA THR A 5 26.10 -33.23 -22.55
C THR A 5 25.02 -32.84 -23.54
N VAL A 6 23.88 -32.38 -23.03
CA VAL A 6 22.82 -31.73 -23.81
C VAL A 6 23.42 -30.50 -24.52
N PRO A 7 23.20 -30.30 -25.83
CA PRO A 7 23.80 -29.21 -26.57
C PRO A 7 23.17 -27.86 -26.20
N ALA A 8 24.00 -26.82 -26.16
CA ALA A 8 23.58 -25.44 -26.02
C ALA A 8 22.61 -25.05 -27.15
N ALA A 9 21.34 -24.84 -26.81
CA ALA A 9 20.38 -24.26 -27.72
C ALA A 9 20.70 -22.76 -27.89
N ALA A 10 21.53 -22.48 -28.89
CA ALA A 10 21.60 -21.18 -29.54
C ALA A 10 20.28 -20.88 -30.24
N LYS A 11 19.57 -19.84 -29.80
CA LYS A 11 18.77 -18.88 -30.61
C LYS A 11 17.91 -18.06 -29.65
N GLY A 12 18.16 -16.74 -29.63
CA GLY A 12 17.40 -15.79 -28.84
C GLY A 12 15.92 -15.83 -29.18
N LEU A 13 15.08 -15.57 -28.16
CA LEU A 13 13.72 -15.15 -28.41
C LEU A 13 13.75 -13.67 -28.84
N PRO A 14 13.20 -13.36 -30.03
CA PRO A 14 13.01 -11.99 -30.49
C PRO A 14 11.88 -11.37 -29.65
N ASN A 15 12.00 -10.07 -29.35
CA ASN A 15 11.08 -9.25 -28.54
C ASN A 15 11.43 -9.08 -27.05
N SER A 16 12.69 -8.83 -26.71
CA SER A 16 13.02 -8.13 -25.45
C SER A 16 12.81 -6.61 -25.52
N ASP A 17 12.19 -6.11 -26.61
CA ASP A 17 11.69 -4.73 -26.75
C ASP A 17 10.25 -4.55 -26.26
N ILE A 18 9.79 -5.43 -25.36
CA ILE A 18 8.63 -5.13 -24.53
C ILE A 18 9.21 -4.64 -23.21
N ASN A 19 9.35 -3.31 -23.10
CA ASN A 19 9.38 -2.62 -21.81
C ASN A 19 8.41 -3.38 -20.89
N PRO A 20 8.82 -4.01 -19.77
CA PRO A 20 7.82 -4.49 -18.84
C PRO A 20 7.06 -3.25 -18.35
N PRO A 21 5.77 -3.07 -18.68
CA PRO A 21 5.00 -2.11 -17.95
C PRO A 21 4.80 -2.76 -16.57
N SER A 22 5.20 -2.05 -15.52
CA SER A 22 5.14 -2.45 -14.11
C SER A 22 6.42 -3.10 -13.54
N GLY A 23 7.21 -2.27 -12.86
CA GLY A 23 7.61 -2.41 -11.45
C GLY A 23 8.28 -3.69 -10.92
N LEU A 24 8.48 -4.73 -11.72
CA LEU A 24 8.98 -6.02 -11.27
C LEU A 24 10.12 -6.46 -12.18
N ALA A 25 11.29 -6.69 -11.59
CA ALA A 25 12.43 -7.32 -12.26
C ALA A 25 12.81 -8.58 -11.51
N GLU A 26 13.03 -9.67 -12.24
CA GLU A 26 13.55 -10.90 -11.65
C GLU A 26 15.05 -10.75 -11.37
N THR A 27 15.47 -11.11 -10.16
CA THR A 27 16.89 -11.15 -9.74
C THR A 27 17.27 -12.57 -9.34
N ALA A 28 18.57 -12.84 -9.23
CA ALA A 28 19.12 -14.15 -8.83
C ALA A 28 18.62 -14.65 -7.46
N SER A 29 18.08 -13.76 -6.63
CA SER A 29 17.48 -14.02 -5.32
C SER A 29 15.94 -14.01 -5.31
N GLY A 30 15.29 -13.89 -6.47
CA GLY A 30 13.83 -13.84 -6.63
C GLY A 30 13.33 -12.53 -7.28
N LEU A 31 12.00 -12.32 -7.27
CA LEU A 31 11.36 -11.08 -7.74
C LEU A 31 11.86 -9.87 -6.92
N ALA A 32 12.57 -8.96 -7.56
CA ALA A 32 12.88 -7.66 -7.02
C ALA A 32 11.80 -6.67 -7.46
N VAL A 33 11.11 -6.08 -6.49
CA VAL A 33 10.24 -4.93 -6.73
C VAL A 33 11.14 -3.78 -7.18
N VAL A 34 11.11 -3.44 -8.47
CA VAL A 34 11.74 -2.25 -9.03
C VAL A 34 10.91 -1.07 -8.56
N ARG A 35 11.27 -0.63 -7.36
CA ARG A 35 10.63 0.43 -6.57
C ARG A 35 10.40 1.70 -7.40
N SER A 36 9.18 1.90 -7.87
CA SER A 36 8.59 3.23 -7.70
C SER A 36 8.47 3.42 -6.19
N LYS A 37 9.38 4.20 -5.59
CA LYS A 37 9.35 4.54 -4.15
C LYS A 37 8.05 5.21 -3.71
N ASP A 38 7.21 5.60 -4.65
CA ASP A 38 5.94 6.26 -4.44
C ASP A 38 4.78 5.27 -4.60
N PHE A 39 4.10 4.95 -3.50
CA PHE A 39 2.91 4.09 -3.51
C PHE A 39 1.75 4.70 -4.33
N ARG A 40 1.83 6.01 -4.66
CA ARG A 40 0.89 6.69 -5.55
C ARG A 40 1.01 6.23 -7.01
N ALA A 41 2.12 5.60 -7.39
CA ALA A 41 2.29 5.00 -8.71
C ALA A 41 1.57 3.65 -8.84
N LEU A 42 1.18 3.04 -7.72
CA LEU A 42 0.45 1.77 -7.71
C LEU A 42 -0.96 1.97 -8.25
N ARG A 43 -1.45 0.99 -9.00
CA ARG A 43 -2.80 1.02 -9.58
C ARG A 43 -3.66 -0.05 -8.91
N PRO A 44 -4.15 0.18 -7.68
CA PRO A 44 -5.03 -0.78 -7.03
C PRO A 44 -6.32 -0.95 -7.83
N SER A 45 -6.75 -2.20 -8.00
CA SER A 45 -7.97 -2.58 -8.71
C SER A 45 -9.25 -2.19 -7.95
N VAL A 46 -9.13 -1.93 -6.64
CA VAL A 46 -10.25 -1.69 -5.73
C VAL A 46 -10.92 -0.33 -5.90
N LEU A 47 -10.16 0.67 -6.37
CA LEU A 47 -10.61 2.04 -6.55
C LEU A 47 -10.53 2.42 -8.03
N SER A 48 -11.55 3.11 -8.55
CA SER A 48 -11.42 3.73 -9.86
C SER A 48 -10.34 4.81 -9.85
N GLY A 49 -9.81 5.20 -11.01
CA GLY A 49 -8.77 6.24 -11.08
C GLY A 49 -9.19 7.56 -10.42
N GLU A 50 -10.46 7.95 -10.57
CA GLU A 50 -11.02 9.14 -9.90
C GLU A 50 -11.16 8.95 -8.39
N GLU A 51 -11.66 7.79 -7.96
CA GLU A 51 -11.76 7.44 -6.53
C GLU A 51 -10.38 7.43 -5.86
N LEU A 52 -9.38 6.89 -6.55
CA LEU A 52 -7.99 6.82 -6.09
C LEU A 52 -7.38 8.21 -5.96
N ALA A 53 -7.53 9.07 -6.98
CA ALA A 53 -7.03 10.44 -6.94
C ALA A 53 -7.65 11.24 -5.79
N LYS A 54 -8.96 11.09 -5.59
CA LYS A 54 -9.66 11.71 -4.46
C LYS A 54 -9.18 11.16 -3.11
N PHE A 55 -9.05 9.84 -3.00
CA PHE A 55 -8.57 9.17 -1.80
C PHE A 55 -7.17 9.63 -1.41
N LEU A 56 -6.24 9.70 -2.37
CA LEU A 56 -4.86 10.16 -2.13
C LEU A 56 -4.83 11.63 -1.67
N LYS A 57 -5.69 12.49 -2.23
CA LYS A 57 -5.82 13.88 -1.77
C LYS A 57 -6.33 13.97 -0.33
N ASP A 58 -7.34 13.17 0.02
CA ASP A 58 -7.88 13.12 1.38
C ASP A 58 -6.86 12.53 2.37
N LEU A 59 -6.04 11.56 1.91
CA LEU A 59 -4.95 10.97 2.68
C LEU A 59 -3.81 11.97 2.93
N ASP A 60 -3.43 12.76 1.93
CA ASP A 60 -2.44 13.84 2.09
C ASP A 60 -2.90 14.88 3.11
N ALA A 61 -4.18 15.26 3.04
CA ALA A 61 -4.78 16.18 4.02
C ALA A 61 -4.77 15.59 5.43
N TYR A 62 -4.99 14.28 5.56
CA TYR A 62 -4.92 13.56 6.83
C TYR A 62 -3.50 13.55 7.40
N VAL A 63 -2.50 13.15 6.61
CA VAL A 63 -1.08 13.11 7.04
C VAL A 63 -0.59 14.49 7.45
N ALA A 64 -0.91 15.54 6.68
CA ALA A 64 -0.53 16.91 7.03
C ALA A 64 -1.18 17.36 8.35
N ALA A 65 -2.43 16.98 8.60
CA ALA A 65 -3.11 17.30 9.85
C ALA A 65 -2.50 16.52 11.04
N ASP A 66 -2.21 15.24 10.86
CA ASP A 66 -1.59 14.37 11.86
C ASP A 66 -0.20 14.88 12.29
N GLN A 67 0.64 15.27 11.32
CA GLN A 67 1.93 15.92 11.58
C GLN A 67 1.78 17.25 12.33
N GLN A 68 0.71 18.01 12.07
CA GLN A 68 0.41 19.24 12.79
C GLN A 68 0.00 18.98 14.24
N GLU A 69 -0.81 17.95 14.52
CA GLU A 69 -1.14 17.54 15.90
C GLU A 69 0.11 17.06 16.64
N GLU A 70 0.95 16.24 16.01
CA GLU A 70 2.20 15.77 16.61
C GLU A 70 3.16 16.94 16.91
N HIS A 71 3.28 17.90 15.98
CA HIS A 71 4.07 19.10 16.21
C HIS A 71 3.53 19.93 17.38
N LEU A 72 2.21 20.07 17.48
CA LEU A 72 1.57 20.74 18.61
C LEU A 72 1.89 19.99 19.90
N ASP A 73 1.65 18.69 19.99
CA ASP A 73 1.94 17.85 21.16
C ASP A 73 3.40 18.00 21.64
N ARG A 74 4.37 18.02 20.72
CA ARG A 74 5.80 18.19 21.04
C ARG A 74 6.18 19.62 21.46
N THR A 75 5.42 20.63 21.03
CA THR A 75 5.68 22.05 21.32
C THR A 75 4.78 22.63 22.42
N VAL A 76 3.88 21.85 23.02
CA VAL A 76 3.00 22.33 24.10
C VAL A 76 3.82 22.64 25.35
N SER A 77 4.24 23.91 25.43
CA SER A 77 4.35 24.64 26.70
C SER A 77 2.94 24.84 27.27
N PRO A 78 2.71 24.71 28.60
CA PRO A 78 1.39 24.77 29.25
C PRO A 78 0.61 26.10 29.07
N ARG A 79 1.09 27.05 28.25
CA ARG A 79 0.53 28.39 28.04
C ARG A 79 -0.04 28.66 26.65
N ARG A 80 -0.05 27.69 25.71
CA ARG A 80 -0.73 27.89 24.42
C ARG A 80 -2.25 27.73 24.53
N PRO A 81 -3.04 28.42 23.67
CA PRO A 81 -4.49 28.36 23.73
C PRO A 81 -4.98 26.94 23.42
N ARG A 82 -5.66 26.34 24.41
CA ARG A 82 -6.35 25.04 24.33
C ARG A 82 -7.23 24.90 23.07
N GLU A 83 -7.69 26.02 22.53
CA GLU A 83 -8.53 26.13 21.34
C GLU A 83 -7.85 25.63 20.06
N GLU A 84 -6.57 25.97 19.82
CA GLU A 84 -5.83 25.54 18.62
C GLU A 84 -5.65 24.02 18.60
N TYR A 85 -5.33 23.46 19.77
CA TYR A 85 -5.21 22.02 19.96
C TYR A 85 -6.54 21.31 19.69
N VAL A 86 -7.63 21.79 20.30
CA VAL A 86 -8.98 21.22 20.09
C VAL A 86 -9.39 21.31 18.61
N ALA A 87 -9.10 22.41 17.92
CA ALA A 87 -9.39 22.57 16.50
C ALA A 87 -8.60 21.57 15.63
N ALA A 88 -7.31 21.36 15.91
CA ALA A 88 -6.49 20.38 15.20
C ALA A 88 -7.05 18.96 15.36
N ARG A 89 -7.40 18.55 16.59
CA ARG A 89 -8.00 17.23 16.86
C ARG A 89 -9.33 17.02 16.16
N LEU A 90 -10.19 18.05 16.16
CA LEU A 90 -11.48 18.00 15.46
C LEU A 90 -11.28 17.85 13.94
N ARG A 91 -10.28 18.54 13.37
CA ARG A 91 -9.92 18.43 11.95
C ARG A 91 -9.47 17.02 11.59
N ILE A 92 -8.56 16.42 12.36
CA ILE A 92 -8.08 15.04 12.14
C ILE A 92 -9.22 14.04 12.25
N ARG A 93 -10.07 14.18 13.28
CA ARG A 93 -11.26 13.32 13.44
C ARG A 93 -12.20 13.43 12.23
N GLY A 94 -12.39 14.63 11.68
CA GLY A 94 -13.16 14.86 10.46
C GLY A 94 -12.57 14.11 9.27
N LEU A 95 -11.26 14.24 9.05
CA LEU A 95 -10.54 13.57 7.96
C LEU A 95 -10.57 12.04 8.10
N ARG A 96 -10.39 11.50 9.32
CA ARG A 96 -10.56 10.06 9.59
C ARG A 96 -11.93 9.55 9.17
N ARG A 97 -13.01 10.30 9.45
CA ARG A 97 -14.37 9.91 9.02
C ARG A 97 -14.52 9.87 7.50
N VAL A 98 -13.89 10.79 6.78
CA VAL A 98 -13.90 10.80 5.31
C VAL A 98 -13.16 9.57 4.78
N LEU A 99 -12.00 9.24 5.36
CA LEU A 99 -11.18 8.10 4.97
C LEU A 99 -11.78 6.73 5.37
N ASN A 100 -12.62 6.67 6.40
CA ASN A 100 -13.17 5.40 6.88
C ASN A 100 -13.90 4.59 5.81
N LYS A 101 -14.70 5.26 4.97
CA LYS A 101 -15.46 4.57 3.92
C LYS A 101 -14.55 3.92 2.86
N PRO A 102 -13.61 4.64 2.22
CA PRO A 102 -12.68 4.02 1.27
C PRO A 102 -11.76 3.00 1.96
N LEU A 103 -11.29 3.25 3.19
CA LEU A 103 -10.48 2.27 3.93
C LEU A 103 -11.23 0.96 4.16
N LYS A 104 -12.51 1.02 4.53
CA LYS A 104 -13.35 -0.17 4.68
C LYS A 104 -13.50 -0.93 3.36
N LYS A 105 -13.67 -0.21 2.24
CA LYS A 105 -13.73 -0.79 0.89
C LYS A 105 -12.42 -1.52 0.55
N ILE A 106 -11.28 -0.89 0.81
CA ILE A 106 -9.93 -1.45 0.58
C ILE A 106 -9.71 -2.70 1.44
N ARG A 107 -10.05 -2.65 2.74
CA ARG A 107 -9.90 -3.77 3.68
C ARG A 107 -10.73 -4.99 3.27
N ALA A 108 -11.93 -4.78 2.74
CA ALA A 108 -12.86 -5.86 2.35
C ALA A 108 -12.57 -6.46 0.96
N ALA A 109 -11.93 -5.71 0.07
CA ALA A 109 -11.65 -6.19 -1.27
C ALA A 109 -10.51 -7.23 -1.26
N LYS A 110 -10.68 -8.35 -1.97
CA LYS A 110 -9.62 -9.35 -2.17
C LYS A 110 -8.55 -8.76 -3.09
N SER A 111 -7.28 -8.91 -2.72
CA SER A 111 -6.19 -8.50 -3.63
C SER A 111 -6.09 -9.49 -4.79
N THR A 112 -6.18 -8.98 -6.02
CA THR A 112 -6.04 -9.80 -7.23
C THR A 112 -4.71 -9.58 -7.93
N THR A 113 -4.04 -8.46 -7.62
CA THR A 113 -2.75 -8.07 -8.18
C THR A 113 -1.71 -7.83 -7.10
N ILE A 114 -0.44 -7.87 -7.47
CA ILE A 114 0.67 -7.49 -6.56
C ILE A 114 0.55 -6.02 -6.14
N ASP A 115 0.09 -5.14 -7.05
CA ASP A 115 -0.15 -3.73 -6.77
C ASP A 115 -1.17 -3.53 -5.65
N ASP A 116 -2.24 -4.35 -5.59
CA ASP A 116 -3.22 -4.29 -4.49
C ASP A 116 -2.57 -4.61 -3.14
N ILE A 117 -1.71 -5.62 -3.09
CA ILE A 117 -1.00 -6.05 -1.87
C ILE A 117 -0.03 -4.96 -1.42
N LEU A 118 0.78 -4.45 -2.35
CA LEU A 118 1.74 -3.38 -2.07
C LEU A 118 1.03 -2.10 -1.62
N PHE A 119 -0.10 -1.78 -2.25
CA PHE A 119 -0.89 -0.60 -1.90
C PHE A 119 -1.47 -0.71 -0.48
N LYS A 120 -2.05 -1.87 -0.14
CA LYS A 120 -2.53 -2.13 1.23
C LYS A 120 -1.38 -2.06 2.25
N ALA A 121 -0.21 -2.61 1.92
CA ALA A 121 0.94 -2.62 2.81
C ALA A 121 1.45 -1.19 3.09
N SER A 122 1.67 -0.38 2.04
CA SER A 122 2.07 1.02 2.21
C SER A 122 1.01 1.84 2.95
N LEU A 123 -0.27 1.57 2.71
CA LEU A 123 -1.36 2.27 3.39
C LEU A 123 -1.45 1.90 4.88
N ALA A 124 -1.14 0.66 5.24
CA ALA A 124 -1.11 0.21 6.63
C ALA A 124 -0.07 0.99 7.46
N GLU A 125 1.10 1.28 6.89
CA GLU A 125 2.14 2.09 7.55
C GLU A 125 1.68 3.52 7.86
N ILE A 126 0.80 4.07 7.02
CA ILE A 126 0.30 5.45 7.15
C ILE A 126 -0.88 5.52 8.13
N VAL A 127 -1.78 4.53 8.09
CA VAL A 127 -3.10 4.62 8.72
C VAL A 127 -3.23 3.74 9.97
N ASP A 128 -2.57 2.58 10.01
CA ASP A 128 -2.80 1.55 11.04
C ASP A 128 -1.85 1.66 12.26
N ASN A 129 -1.11 2.76 12.43
CA ASN A 129 -0.29 3.02 13.64
C ASN A 129 -1.08 3.00 14.97
N TYR A 130 -2.42 2.96 14.92
CA TYR A 130 -3.30 3.00 16.10
C TYR A 130 -4.38 1.90 16.16
N GLU A 131 -4.48 0.99 15.19
CA GLU A 131 -5.57 -0.02 15.10
C GLU A 131 -5.08 -1.48 15.04
N CYS A 132 -3.91 -1.83 15.61
CA CYS A 132 -3.32 -3.16 15.49
C CYS A 132 -4.07 -4.34 16.19
N TRP A 133 -5.26 -4.12 16.75
CA TRP A 133 -5.91 -5.06 17.68
C TRP A 133 -7.25 -5.62 17.18
N GLY A 134 -7.60 -5.37 15.92
CA GLY A 134 -8.84 -5.88 15.30
C GLY A 134 -8.60 -6.78 14.09
N SER A 135 -9.47 -7.78 13.90
CA SER A 135 -9.46 -8.68 12.73
C SER A 135 -9.81 -7.99 11.40
N THR A 136 -10.00 -6.67 11.41
CA THR A 136 -10.43 -5.84 10.27
C THR A 136 -9.36 -4.85 9.79
N THR A 137 -8.12 -4.94 10.29
CA THR A 137 -6.98 -4.12 9.82
C THR A 137 -6.55 -4.42 8.39
N LEU A 138 -5.77 -3.52 7.80
CA LEU A 138 -5.13 -3.77 6.49
C LEU A 138 -4.13 -4.93 6.60
N GLY A 139 -3.38 -5.04 7.71
CA GLY A 139 -2.47 -6.16 7.95
C GLY A 139 -3.16 -7.52 7.90
N HIS A 140 -4.31 -7.67 8.56
CA HIS A 140 -5.11 -8.91 8.49
C HIS A 140 -5.65 -9.18 7.07
N SER A 141 -6.08 -8.15 6.36
CA SER A 141 -6.54 -8.25 4.96
C SER A 141 -5.42 -8.78 4.05
N ILE A 142 -4.19 -8.26 4.20
CA ILE A 142 -3.01 -8.70 3.43
C ILE A 142 -2.68 -10.17 3.71
N VAL A 143 -2.67 -10.60 4.98
CA VAL A 143 -2.40 -11.99 5.34
C VAL A 143 -3.44 -12.93 4.74
N ASN A 144 -4.73 -12.57 4.82
CA ASN A 144 -5.80 -13.36 4.21
C ASN A 144 -5.65 -13.46 2.69
N ASP A 145 -5.29 -12.37 2.02
CA ASP A 145 -5.05 -12.36 0.57
C ASP A 145 -3.88 -13.27 0.19
N LEU A 146 -2.76 -13.19 0.91
CA LEU A 146 -1.57 -14.03 0.66
C LEU A 146 -1.87 -15.52 0.89
N LEU A 147 -2.58 -15.86 1.96
CA LEU A 147 -2.99 -17.24 2.23
C LEU A 147 -3.97 -17.76 1.18
N SER A 148 -4.91 -16.92 0.73
CA SER A 148 -5.87 -17.28 -0.33
C SER A 148 -5.17 -17.47 -1.68
N ALA A 149 -4.21 -16.60 -2.01
CA ALA A 149 -3.43 -16.71 -3.24
C ALA A 149 -2.53 -17.95 -3.26
N ALA A 150 -1.93 -18.32 -2.12
CA ALA A 150 -1.12 -19.54 -2.01
C ALA A 150 -1.92 -20.84 -2.27
N CYS A 151 -3.22 -20.85 -1.99
CA CYS A 151 -4.12 -21.96 -2.33
C CYS A 151 -4.44 -22.01 -3.83
N GLU A 152 -4.45 -20.88 -4.53
CA GLU A 152 -4.71 -20.78 -5.98
C GLU A 152 -3.43 -20.99 -6.81
N TRP A 153 -2.24 -20.63 -6.30
CA TRP A 153 -0.96 -20.76 -7.01
C TRP A 153 -0.30 -22.14 -6.90
N ARG A 154 -0.81 -23.01 -6.02
CA ARG A 154 -0.37 -24.41 -5.89
C ARG A 154 -1.29 -25.41 -6.62
N ALA A 155 -2.44 -24.96 -7.12
CA ALA A 155 -3.39 -25.77 -7.88
C ALA A 155 -3.10 -25.67 -9.38
#